data_AF-A0A916LDW4-F1
#
_entry.id   AF-A0A916LDW4-F1
#
_cell.length_a   1.000
_cell.length_b   1.000
_cell.length_c   1.000
_cell.angle_alpha   90.00
_cell.angle_beta   90.00
_cell.angle_gamma   90.00
#
_symmetry.space_group_name_H-M   'P 1'
#
loop_
_entity.id
_entity.type
_entity.pdbx_description
1 polymer ?
#
loop_
_entity_poly.entity_id
_entity_poly.type
_entity_poly.pdbx_seq_one_letter_code
_entity_poly.pdbx_strand_id
1 'polypeptide(L)'
;MVLPDGIAQVNATTAAALRATQAHGLVAPPAMVPSLVVRIAERVYPSPLPDEPLKIVSRPQDPALCWSWQRSAGDQSPQSTVLSGRHLPISPSAMNMGIKQIHGTATVYLDGGKFVALQSPDPRYTESMYYIDPQGVRYGVPNAETAKSLGLSSPQNAPWEIVRLLVDGPVLSKDAALLEHDTLPADPSPRKVPAGASGAP
;
A
#
# COMPACT_ATOMS: atom_id res chain seq x y z
N MET A 1 23.26 25.69 5.33
CA MET A 1 24.07 25.25 4.18
C MET A 1 24.26 26.42 3.22
N VAL A 2 25.45 26.54 2.63
CA VAL A 2 25.73 27.55 1.58
C VAL A 2 25.51 26.91 0.22
N LEU A 3 24.78 27.60 -0.66
CA LEU A 3 24.45 27.20 -2.02
C LEU A 3 24.98 28.24 -3.01
N PRO A 4 25.07 27.94 -4.32
CA PRO A 4 25.56 28.90 -5.31
C PRO A 4 24.75 30.21 -5.35
N ASP A 5 23.48 30.17 -4.99
CA ASP A 5 22.50 31.25 -5.14
C ASP A 5 21.88 31.70 -3.80
N GLY A 6 22.49 31.35 -2.66
CA GLY A 6 22.03 31.76 -1.35
C GLY A 6 22.42 30.81 -0.20
N ILE A 7 21.61 30.82 0.85
CA ILE A 7 21.75 29.95 2.02
C ILE A 7 20.46 29.21 2.30
N ALA A 8 20.56 27.99 2.84
CA ALA A 8 19.42 27.20 3.25
C ALA A 8 19.54 26.76 4.71
N GLN A 9 18.43 26.80 5.44
CA GLN A 9 18.35 26.21 6.77
C GLN A 9 18.47 24.68 6.67
N VAL A 10 19.19 24.08 7.62
CA VAL A 10 19.38 22.63 7.70
C VAL A 10 19.35 22.20 9.17
N ASN A 11 18.82 21.02 9.44
CA ASN A 11 18.83 20.44 10.78
C ASN A 11 20.23 19.90 11.17
N ALA A 12 20.38 19.54 12.44
CA ALA A 12 21.67 19.11 12.99
C ALA A 12 22.22 17.84 12.34
N THR A 13 21.36 16.87 12.02
CA THR A 13 21.74 15.61 11.34
C THR A 13 22.26 15.88 9.93
N THR A 14 21.59 16.75 9.17
CA THR A 14 22.04 17.18 7.83
C THR A 14 23.35 17.95 7.92
N ALA A 15 23.49 18.88 8.87
CA ALA A 15 24.73 19.62 9.06
C ALA A 15 25.91 18.70 9.39
N ALA A 16 25.70 17.69 10.24
CA ALA A 16 26.71 16.69 10.56
C ALA A 16 27.09 15.84 9.33
N ALA A 17 26.09 15.35 8.57
CA ALA A 17 26.31 14.56 7.36
C ALA A 17 27.09 15.35 6.30
N LEU A 18 26.70 16.59 6.02
CA LEU A 18 27.39 17.47 5.06
C LEU A 18 28.87 17.64 5.43
N ARG A 19 29.16 17.88 6.72
CA ARG A 19 30.54 18.06 7.21
C ARG A 19 31.35 16.77 7.15
N ALA A 20 30.73 15.63 7.44
CA ALA A 20 31.39 14.33 7.33
C ALA A 20 31.72 13.98 5.87
N THR A 21 30.87 14.38 4.93
CA THR A 21 31.13 14.22 3.49
C THR A 21 32.21 15.19 3.01
N GLN A 22 32.14 16.47 3.40
CA GLN A 22 33.09 17.48 3.02
C GLN A 22 33.15 18.61 4.06
N ALA A 23 34.26 18.69 4.79
CA ALA A 23 34.45 19.70 5.83
C ALA A 23 34.96 21.05 5.30
N HIS A 24 35.48 21.11 4.06
CA HIS A 24 36.07 22.33 3.47
C HIS A 24 37.17 22.97 4.35
N GLY A 25 37.96 22.15 5.06
CA GLY A 25 39.00 22.62 5.98
C GLY A 25 38.48 23.24 7.29
N LEU A 26 37.17 23.20 7.56
CA LEU A 26 36.55 23.78 8.76
C LEU A 26 36.35 22.73 9.86
N VAL A 27 37.06 22.88 10.98
CA VAL A 27 36.93 22.00 12.16
C VAL A 27 35.56 22.07 12.84
N ALA A 28 34.88 23.22 12.76
CA ALA A 28 33.53 23.45 13.27
C ALA A 28 32.75 24.43 12.37
N PRO A 29 31.41 24.47 12.40
CA PRO A 29 30.64 25.51 11.72
C PRO A 29 30.97 26.88 12.34
N PRO A 30 31.37 27.88 11.53
CA PRO A 30 31.59 29.23 12.05
C PRO A 30 30.27 29.85 12.49
N ALA A 31 30.28 30.53 13.65
CA ALA A 31 29.15 31.31 14.12
C ALA A 31 29.03 32.61 13.30
N MET A 32 27.81 32.94 12.89
CA MET A 32 27.51 34.14 12.10
C MET A 32 26.54 35.05 12.86
N VAL A 33 26.74 36.36 12.75
CA VAL A 33 25.83 37.36 13.33
C VAL A 33 24.57 37.44 12.46
N PRO A 34 23.35 37.48 13.03
CA PRO A 34 22.11 37.51 12.26
C PRO A 34 22.04 38.65 11.23
N SER A 35 22.58 39.83 11.55
CA SER A 35 22.57 41.01 10.66
C SER A 35 23.29 40.81 9.32
N LEU A 36 24.24 39.86 9.25
CA LEU A 36 24.91 39.46 8.01
C LEU A 36 24.07 38.45 7.22
N VAL A 37 23.43 37.52 7.92
CA VAL A 37 22.66 36.41 7.34
C VAL A 37 21.38 36.91 6.67
N VAL A 38 20.67 37.86 7.29
CA VAL A 38 19.39 38.38 6.80
C VAL A 38 19.45 39.09 5.44
N ARG A 39 20.65 39.40 4.94
CA ARG A 39 20.86 40.05 3.64
C ARG A 39 21.06 39.05 2.51
N ILE A 40 21.25 37.77 2.82
CA ILE A 40 21.53 36.70 1.86
C ILE A 40 20.20 36.06 1.45
N ALA A 41 20.06 35.71 0.18
CA ALA A 41 18.87 35.04 -0.31
C ALA A 41 18.66 33.69 0.40
N GLU A 42 17.45 33.47 0.94
CA GLU A 42 17.05 32.21 1.53
C GLU A 42 16.60 31.21 0.46
N ARG A 43 17.03 29.97 0.61
CA ARG A 43 16.79 28.85 -0.30
C ARG A 43 16.35 27.63 0.49
N VAL A 44 15.80 26.67 -0.22
CA VAL A 44 15.40 25.37 0.35
C VAL A 44 16.45 24.34 -0.03
N TYR A 45 16.97 23.62 0.97
CA TYR A 45 17.78 22.44 0.77
C TYR A 45 16.95 21.20 1.20
N PRO A 46 16.42 20.42 0.24
CA PRO A 46 15.50 19.32 0.52
C PRO A 46 16.25 18.08 1.03
N SER A 47 16.83 18.18 2.22
CA SER A 47 17.49 17.05 2.87
C SER A 47 16.45 15.99 3.30
N PRO A 48 16.68 14.69 3.02
CA PRO A 48 15.79 13.63 3.48
C PRO A 48 16.04 13.25 4.95
N LEU A 49 17.07 13.81 5.60
CA LEU A 49 17.46 13.41 6.95
C LEU A 49 16.52 14.04 8.00
N PRO A 50 16.00 13.24 8.94
CA PRO A 50 15.12 13.72 10.01
C PRO A 50 15.88 14.59 11.01
N ASP A 51 15.15 15.39 11.78
CA ASP A 51 15.74 16.28 12.80
C ASP A 51 16.44 15.49 13.92
N GLU A 52 15.88 14.35 14.30
CA GLU A 52 16.45 13.43 15.29
C GLU A 52 17.30 12.34 14.63
N PRO A 53 18.31 11.78 15.33
CA PRO A 53 19.07 10.63 14.82
C PRO A 53 18.15 9.47 14.45
N LEU A 54 18.36 8.92 13.25
CA LEU A 54 17.51 7.87 12.70
C LEU A 54 17.57 6.61 13.57
N LYS A 55 16.41 6.19 14.07
CA LYS A 55 16.26 4.93 14.80
C LYS A 55 16.03 3.77 13.83
N ILE A 56 16.99 2.87 13.74
CA ILE A 56 16.86 1.64 12.94
C ILE A 56 16.06 0.59 13.72
N VAL A 57 15.00 0.07 13.09
CA VAL A 57 14.12 -0.94 13.69
C VAL A 57 14.76 -2.33 13.60
N SER A 58 14.71 -3.09 14.70
CA SER A 58 15.22 -4.47 14.77
C SER A 58 14.15 -5.46 14.27
N ARG A 59 14.42 -6.15 13.15
CA ARG A 59 13.48 -7.11 12.55
C ARG A 59 13.13 -8.31 13.44
N PRO A 60 14.05 -8.88 14.24
CA PRO A 60 13.68 -9.92 15.19
C PRO A 60 12.68 -9.45 16.27
N GLN A 61 12.68 -8.16 16.62
CA GLN A 61 11.75 -7.58 17.60
C GLN A 61 10.43 -7.15 16.94
N ASP A 62 10.52 -6.52 15.76
CA ASP A 62 9.40 -6.02 14.97
C ASP A 62 9.40 -6.67 13.56
N PRO A 63 8.96 -7.94 13.45
CA PRO A 63 8.97 -8.69 12.20
C PRO A 63 7.93 -8.20 11.19
N ALA A 64 6.83 -7.57 11.65
CA ALA A 64 5.80 -7.07 10.76
C ALA A 64 6.16 -5.68 10.24
N LEU A 65 6.17 -5.53 8.91
CA LEU A 65 6.26 -4.26 8.20
C LEU A 65 5.08 -4.17 7.24
N CYS A 66 4.23 -3.16 7.41
CA CYS A 66 3.01 -3.00 6.62
C CYS A 66 3.00 -1.62 5.96
N TRP A 67 2.43 -1.55 4.76
CA TRP A 67 1.99 -0.30 4.17
C TRP A 67 0.47 -0.25 4.25
N SER A 68 -0.06 0.81 4.84
CA SER A 68 -1.49 1.03 5.01
C SER A 68 -1.95 2.16 4.10
N TRP A 69 -3.10 1.97 3.48
CA TRP A 69 -3.73 2.93 2.59
C TRP A 69 -5.19 3.09 2.99
N GLN A 70 -5.67 4.33 3.04
CA GLN A 70 -7.05 4.63 3.37
C GLN A 70 -7.54 5.84 2.59
N ARG A 71 -8.80 5.78 2.14
CA ARG A 71 -9.53 6.91 1.57
C ARG A 71 -10.98 6.85 2.01
N SER A 72 -11.46 7.91 2.65
CA SER A 72 -12.85 8.03 3.07
C SER A 72 -13.71 8.63 1.96
N ALA A 73 -15.02 8.44 2.05
CA ALA A 73 -15.96 9.09 1.15
C ALA A 73 -15.85 10.62 1.31
N GLY A 74 -15.62 11.33 0.20
CA GLY A 74 -15.42 12.79 0.18
C GLY A 74 -13.96 13.24 0.25
N ASP A 75 -13.01 12.35 0.54
CA ASP A 75 -11.59 12.71 0.56
C ASP A 75 -11.06 12.99 -0.85
N GLN A 76 -10.37 14.13 -1.01
CA GLN A 76 -9.73 14.52 -2.27
C GLN A 76 -8.61 13.55 -2.65
N SER A 77 -7.81 13.14 -1.66
CA SER A 77 -6.64 12.26 -1.85
C SER A 77 -6.61 11.19 -0.77
N PRO A 78 -6.09 9.98 -1.08
CA PRO A 78 -5.88 8.97 -0.07
C PRO A 78 -4.74 9.34 0.89
N GLN A 79 -4.80 8.79 2.09
CA GLN A 79 -3.70 8.80 3.04
C GLN A 79 -3.01 7.44 3.03
N SER A 80 -1.68 7.45 3.12
CA SER A 80 -0.91 6.21 3.24
C SER A 80 0.19 6.35 4.29
N THR A 81 0.49 5.26 4.98
CA THR A 81 1.48 5.23 6.06
C THR A 81 2.20 3.89 6.12
N VAL A 82 3.36 3.86 6.76
CA VAL A 82 4.14 2.64 7.02
C VAL A 82 4.01 2.29 8.49
N LEU A 83 3.69 1.04 8.77
CA LEU A 83 3.55 0.49 10.12
C LEU A 83 4.65 -0.54 10.35
N SER A 84 5.24 -0.56 11.54
CA SER A 84 6.19 -1.58 11.97
C SER A 84 5.84 -2.06 13.37
N GLY A 85 5.88 -3.37 13.61
CA GLY A 85 5.54 -3.92 14.92
C GLY A 85 5.66 -5.44 15.01
N ARG A 86 5.10 -6.00 16.09
CA ARG A 86 5.25 -7.41 16.44
C ARG A 86 4.37 -8.37 15.63
N HIS A 87 3.23 -7.91 15.16
CA HIS A 87 2.24 -8.71 14.45
C HIS A 87 1.42 -7.83 13.49
N LEU A 88 0.52 -8.46 12.72
CA LEU A 88 -0.40 -7.75 11.84
C LEU A 88 -1.29 -6.78 12.63
N PRO A 89 -1.59 -5.57 12.09
CA PRO A 89 -2.38 -4.55 12.76
C PRO A 89 -3.90 -4.83 12.68
N ILE A 90 -4.32 -6.00 13.14
CA ILE A 90 -5.71 -6.47 13.16
C ILE A 90 -6.09 -6.99 14.54
N SER A 91 -7.39 -7.13 14.80
CA SER A 91 -7.86 -7.67 16.08
C SER A 91 -7.42 -9.12 16.29
N PRO A 92 -7.26 -9.59 17.55
CA PRO A 92 -6.89 -10.98 17.83
C PRO A 92 -7.85 -12.01 17.21
N SER A 93 -9.15 -11.71 17.16
CA SER A 93 -10.14 -12.59 16.53
C SER A 93 -9.96 -12.69 15.01
N ALA A 94 -9.52 -11.61 14.35
CA ALA A 94 -9.28 -11.59 12.91
C ALA A 94 -8.01 -12.35 12.50
N MET A 95 -7.03 -12.52 13.40
CA MET A 95 -5.77 -13.22 13.07
C MET A 95 -5.99 -14.67 12.61
N ASN A 96 -7.05 -15.32 13.10
CA ASN A 96 -7.40 -16.69 12.74
C ASN A 96 -8.28 -16.82 11.48
N MET A 97 -8.72 -15.69 10.90
CA MET A 97 -9.60 -15.68 9.73
C MET A 97 -8.84 -15.52 8.40
N GLY A 98 -7.51 -15.67 8.42
CA GLY A 98 -6.68 -15.48 7.24
C GLY A 98 -6.93 -16.54 6.18
N ILE A 99 -7.25 -16.10 4.96
CA ILE A 99 -7.49 -16.97 3.80
C ILE A 99 -6.21 -17.02 2.97
N LYS A 100 -5.55 -18.18 2.97
CA LYS A 100 -4.37 -18.39 2.12
C LYS A 100 -4.82 -18.60 0.67
N GLN A 101 -4.46 -17.69 -0.22
CA GLN A 101 -4.88 -17.78 -1.61
C GLN A 101 -4.26 -18.97 -2.34
N ILE A 102 -5.08 -19.70 -3.09
CA ILE A 102 -4.63 -20.79 -3.95
C ILE A 102 -4.00 -20.16 -5.19
N HIS A 103 -2.76 -20.55 -5.52
CA HIS A 103 -1.95 -19.93 -6.59
C HIS A 103 -1.63 -18.44 -6.40
N GLY A 104 -1.96 -17.85 -5.23
CA GLY A 104 -1.61 -16.49 -4.87
C GLY A 104 -0.39 -16.39 -3.97
N THR A 105 0.08 -15.17 -3.73
CA THR A 105 1.25 -14.90 -2.87
C THR A 105 0.87 -14.39 -1.48
N ALA A 106 -0.41 -14.10 -1.24
CA ALA A 106 -0.89 -13.45 -0.03
C ALA A 106 -1.80 -14.36 0.83
N THR A 107 -1.76 -14.13 2.15
CA THR A 107 -2.85 -14.48 3.05
C THR A 107 -3.74 -13.25 3.19
N VAL A 108 -5.01 -13.39 2.84
CA VAL A 108 -5.96 -12.29 2.73
C VAL A 108 -6.86 -12.28 3.96
N TYR A 109 -7.08 -11.08 4.52
CA TYR A 109 -7.98 -10.84 5.64
C TYR A 109 -9.05 -9.84 5.18
N LEU A 110 -10.29 -10.29 5.09
CA LEU A 110 -11.44 -9.50 4.66
C LEU A 110 -12.62 -9.74 5.61
N ASP A 111 -13.45 -8.72 5.75
CA ASP A 111 -14.71 -8.73 6.53
C ASP A 111 -15.95 -8.92 5.62
N GLY A 112 -15.74 -9.42 4.41
CA GLY A 112 -16.77 -9.66 3.39
C GLY A 112 -16.36 -9.17 2.01
N GLY A 113 -17.22 -9.41 1.01
CA GLY A 113 -16.98 -8.98 -0.36
C GLY A 113 -16.89 -7.46 -0.49
N LYS A 114 -16.17 -6.99 -1.51
CA LYS A 114 -15.92 -5.57 -1.79
C LYS A 114 -16.15 -5.27 -3.26
N PHE A 115 -16.65 -4.07 -3.55
CA PHE A 115 -16.71 -3.54 -4.91
C PHE A 115 -15.82 -2.31 -4.99
N VAL A 116 -14.78 -2.38 -5.82
CA VAL A 116 -13.72 -1.37 -5.85
C VAL A 116 -13.50 -0.79 -7.24
N ALA A 117 -13.15 0.48 -7.28
CA ALA A 117 -12.59 1.15 -8.44
C ALA A 117 -11.10 1.37 -8.19
N LEU A 118 -10.27 0.96 -9.14
CA LEU A 118 -8.84 1.13 -9.01
C LEU A 118 -8.45 2.58 -9.20
N GLN A 119 -7.65 3.06 -8.26
CA GLN A 119 -6.94 4.32 -8.41
C GLN A 119 -5.46 4.02 -8.63
N SER A 120 -4.92 4.45 -9.78
CA SER A 120 -3.48 4.39 -10.05
C SER A 120 -2.96 5.78 -10.41
N PRO A 121 -1.80 6.18 -9.88
CA PRO A 121 -1.13 7.39 -10.35
C PRO A 121 -0.47 7.21 -11.73
N ASP A 122 -0.36 5.98 -12.24
CA ASP A 122 0.22 5.71 -13.55
C ASP A 122 -0.89 5.80 -14.63
N PRO A 123 -0.79 6.76 -15.58
CA PRO A 123 -1.83 7.02 -16.59
C PRO A 123 -2.02 5.87 -17.58
N ARG A 124 -1.17 4.85 -17.56
CA ARG A 124 -1.32 3.63 -18.38
C ARG A 124 -2.43 2.70 -17.86
N TYR A 125 -2.81 2.83 -16.59
CA TYR A 125 -3.87 2.01 -16.02
C TYR A 125 -5.20 2.76 -16.13
N THR A 126 -6.10 2.22 -16.94
CA THR A 126 -7.48 2.71 -17.06
C THR A 126 -8.23 2.48 -15.74
N GLU A 127 -9.13 3.40 -15.40
CA GLU A 127 -10.11 3.21 -14.33
C GLU A 127 -10.84 1.88 -14.56
N SER A 128 -10.57 0.92 -13.69
CA SER A 128 -11.09 -0.45 -13.79
C SER A 128 -11.85 -0.78 -12.52
N MET A 129 -12.98 -1.44 -12.66
CA MET A 129 -13.79 -1.88 -11.53
C MET A 129 -13.58 -3.37 -11.28
N TYR A 130 -13.51 -3.75 -10.01
CA TYR A 130 -13.39 -5.15 -9.58
C TYR A 130 -14.39 -5.45 -8.47
N TYR A 131 -15.02 -6.61 -8.57
CA TYR A 131 -15.65 -7.26 -7.43
C TYR A 131 -14.62 -8.17 -6.76
N ILE A 132 -14.43 -8.04 -5.46
CA ILE A 132 -13.59 -8.92 -4.65
C ILE A 132 -14.53 -9.76 -3.79
N ASP A 133 -14.48 -11.07 -3.96
CA ASP A 133 -15.33 -11.96 -3.17
C ASP A 133 -14.83 -12.10 -1.72
N PRO A 134 -15.62 -12.73 -0.82
CA PRO A 134 -15.17 -12.96 0.56
C PRO A 134 -13.94 -13.86 0.69
N GLN A 135 -13.51 -14.55 -0.39
CA GLN A 135 -12.29 -15.37 -0.42
C GLN A 135 -11.06 -14.57 -0.90
N GLY A 136 -11.24 -13.31 -1.29
CA GLY A 136 -10.20 -12.43 -1.78
C GLY A 136 -9.85 -12.62 -3.25
N VAL A 137 -10.69 -13.31 -4.04
CA VAL A 137 -10.51 -13.39 -5.50
C VAL A 137 -11.08 -12.13 -6.13
N ARG A 138 -10.31 -11.50 -7.03
CA ARG A 138 -10.78 -10.31 -7.76
C ARG A 138 -11.38 -10.71 -9.11
N TYR A 139 -12.52 -10.15 -9.45
CA TYR A 139 -13.24 -10.39 -10.69
C TYR A 139 -13.45 -9.06 -11.40
N GLY A 140 -12.99 -8.96 -12.65
CA GLY A 140 -13.13 -7.73 -13.43
C GLY A 140 -14.61 -7.43 -13.72
N VAL A 141 -15.01 -6.17 -13.55
CA VAL A 141 -16.34 -5.67 -13.92
C VAL A 141 -16.18 -4.65 -15.05
N PRO A 142 -16.61 -4.97 -16.28
CA PRO A 142 -16.21 -4.23 -17.47
C PRO A 142 -16.81 -2.83 -17.56
N ASN A 143 -18.01 -2.61 -17.01
CA ASN A 143 -18.71 -1.34 -17.10
C ASN A 143 -19.77 -1.18 -16.00
N ALA A 144 -20.26 0.05 -15.84
CA ALA A 144 -21.24 0.41 -14.82
C ALA A 144 -22.61 -0.25 -15.03
N GLU A 145 -22.97 -0.59 -16.28
CA GLU A 145 -24.20 -1.32 -16.58
C GLU A 145 -24.16 -2.74 -16.00
N THR A 146 -23.03 -3.43 -16.20
CA THR A 146 -22.79 -4.77 -15.63
C THR A 146 -22.78 -4.72 -14.11
N ALA A 147 -22.11 -3.72 -13.52
CA ALA A 147 -22.14 -3.49 -12.08
C ALA A 147 -23.58 -3.36 -11.56
N LYS A 148 -24.41 -2.52 -12.21
CA LYS A 148 -25.82 -2.35 -11.86
C LYS A 148 -26.63 -3.64 -11.97
N SER A 149 -26.41 -4.45 -13.02
CA SER A 149 -27.12 -5.74 -13.16
C SER A 149 -26.77 -6.74 -12.05
N LEU A 150 -25.57 -6.64 -11.47
CA LEU A 150 -25.12 -7.44 -10.34
C LEU A 150 -25.53 -6.86 -8.99
N GLY A 151 -26.24 -5.72 -8.97
CA GLY A 151 -26.57 -5.00 -7.74
C GLY A 151 -25.38 -4.32 -7.07
N LEU A 152 -24.26 -4.15 -7.79
CA LEU A 152 -23.06 -3.48 -7.30
C LEU A 152 -23.18 -1.98 -7.56
N SER A 153 -23.26 -1.20 -6.48
CA SER A 153 -23.35 0.26 -6.53
C SER A 153 -22.17 0.91 -5.79
N SER A 154 -21.78 2.10 -6.23
CA SER A 154 -20.81 2.97 -5.53
C SER A 154 -19.48 2.27 -5.20
N PRO A 155 -18.63 2.00 -6.22
CA PRO A 155 -17.36 1.35 -5.98
C PRO A 155 -16.47 2.19 -5.05
N GLN A 156 -15.83 1.53 -4.09
CA GLN A 156 -14.86 2.19 -3.20
C GLN A 156 -13.52 2.32 -3.93
N ASN A 157 -12.86 3.47 -3.79
CA ASN A 157 -11.51 3.60 -4.34
C ASN A 157 -10.55 2.66 -3.61
N ALA A 158 -9.71 1.96 -4.36
CA ALA A 158 -8.69 1.07 -3.81
C ALA A 158 -7.36 1.21 -4.58
N PRO A 159 -6.22 1.02 -3.89
CA PRO A 159 -4.91 1.13 -4.53
C PRO A 159 -4.62 -0.10 -5.37
N TRP A 160 -4.21 0.11 -6.62
CA TRP A 160 -3.82 -0.97 -7.54
C TRP A 160 -2.72 -1.86 -6.96
N GLU A 161 -1.78 -1.28 -6.21
CA GLU A 161 -0.64 -1.97 -5.62
C GLU A 161 -1.03 -3.14 -4.72
N ILE A 162 -2.17 -3.04 -4.03
CA ILE A 162 -2.72 -4.10 -3.16
C ILE A 162 -3.64 -5.01 -3.96
N VAL A 163 -4.60 -4.43 -4.72
CA VAL A 163 -5.63 -5.23 -5.41
C VAL A 163 -5.01 -6.19 -6.42
N ARG A 164 -3.94 -5.80 -7.12
CA ARG A 164 -3.26 -6.67 -8.10
C ARG A 164 -2.62 -7.92 -7.51
N LEU A 165 -2.35 -7.95 -6.20
CA LEU A 165 -1.78 -9.10 -5.52
C LEU A 165 -2.80 -10.22 -5.30
N LEU A 166 -4.09 -9.87 -5.38
CA LEU A 166 -5.18 -10.83 -5.31
C LEU A 166 -5.21 -11.68 -6.57
N VAL A 167 -5.49 -12.97 -6.37
CA VAL A 167 -5.73 -13.92 -7.46
C VAL A 167 -6.82 -13.40 -8.39
N ASP A 168 -6.54 -13.43 -9.70
CA ASP A 168 -7.46 -13.00 -10.74
C ASP A 168 -8.46 -14.10 -11.07
N GLY A 169 -9.74 -13.75 -11.03
CA GLY A 169 -10.84 -14.57 -11.48
C GLY A 169 -11.30 -14.18 -12.88
N PRO A 170 -12.33 -14.87 -13.42
CA PRO A 170 -12.94 -14.49 -14.69
C PRO A 170 -13.57 -13.09 -14.63
N VAL A 171 -13.67 -12.44 -15.78
CA VAL A 171 -14.40 -11.18 -15.93
C VAL A 171 -15.90 -11.47 -15.82
N LEU A 172 -16.61 -10.69 -15.00
CA LEU A 172 -18.07 -10.76 -14.88
C LEU A 172 -18.67 -9.98 -16.05
N SER A 173 -19.02 -10.65 -17.14
CA SER A 173 -19.67 -10.04 -18.30
C SER A 173 -20.87 -10.86 -18.76
N LYS A 174 -21.83 -10.19 -19.41
CA LYS A 174 -23.00 -10.84 -19.99
C LYS A 174 -22.60 -11.87 -21.07
N ASP A 175 -21.61 -11.54 -21.90
CA ASP A 175 -21.14 -12.42 -22.97
C ASP A 175 -20.51 -13.70 -22.41
N ALA A 176 -19.74 -13.60 -21.32
CA ALA A 176 -19.19 -14.76 -20.64
C ALA A 176 -20.28 -15.62 -19.97
N ALA A 177 -21.38 -15.01 -19.52
CA ALA A 177 -22.51 -15.72 -18.91
C ALA A 177 -23.43 -16.41 -19.93
N LEU A 178 -23.43 -15.98 -21.20
CA LEU A 178 -24.21 -16.56 -22.29
C LEU A 178 -23.53 -17.75 -22.98
N LEU A 179 -22.45 -18.27 -22.39
CA LEU A 179 -21.78 -19.47 -22.87
C LEU A 179 -22.52 -20.71 -22.37
N GLU A 180 -22.88 -21.59 -23.30
CA GLU A 180 -23.42 -22.92 -22.96
C GLU A 180 -22.28 -23.80 -22.42
N HIS A 181 -22.44 -24.27 -21.19
CA HIS A 181 -21.53 -25.22 -20.56
C HIS A 181 -22.25 -26.55 -20.40
N ASP A 182 -22.15 -27.43 -21.40
CA ASP A 182 -22.72 -28.80 -21.32
C ASP A 182 -22.03 -29.67 -20.27
N THR A 183 -20.78 -29.36 -19.94
CA THR A 183 -20.03 -29.99 -18.86
C THR A 183 -19.14 -28.96 -18.17
N LEU A 184 -19.09 -28.98 -16.84
CA LEU A 184 -18.04 -28.26 -16.12
C LEU A 184 -16.76 -29.10 -16.23
N PRO A 185 -15.69 -28.61 -16.90
CA PRO A 185 -14.43 -29.33 -16.90
C PRO A 185 -13.98 -29.53 -15.46
N ALA A 186 -13.46 -30.73 -15.15
CA ALA A 186 -12.84 -30.98 -13.86
C ALA A 186 -11.75 -29.93 -13.62
N ASP A 187 -11.76 -29.31 -12.44
CA ASP A 187 -10.71 -28.36 -12.04
C ASP A 187 -9.35 -29.02 -12.36
N PRO A 188 -8.51 -28.42 -13.23
CA PRO A 188 -7.22 -29.00 -13.59
C PRO A 188 -6.24 -29.07 -12.41
N SER A 189 -6.56 -28.39 -11.30
CA SER A 189 -5.74 -28.26 -10.10
C SER A 189 -6.55 -28.41 -8.80
N PRO A 190 -7.27 -29.53 -8.59
CA PRO A 190 -8.18 -29.66 -7.46
C PRO A 190 -7.40 -29.83 -6.15
N ARG A 191 -7.83 -29.12 -5.11
CA ARG A 191 -7.24 -29.25 -3.76
C ARG A 191 -8.04 -30.25 -2.92
N LYS A 192 -7.32 -31.11 -2.18
CA LYS A 192 -7.91 -31.93 -1.11
C LYS A 192 -8.36 -31.05 0.05
N VAL A 193 -9.64 -31.15 0.43
CA VAL A 193 -10.16 -30.53 1.65
C VAL A 193 -9.54 -31.24 2.87
N PRO A 194 -9.03 -30.51 3.88
CA PRO A 194 -8.55 -31.14 5.11
C PRO A 194 -9.69 -31.94 5.75
N ALA A 195 -9.46 -33.21 6.06
CA ALA A 195 -10.41 -33.99 6.85
C ALA A 195 -10.54 -33.33 8.23
N GLY A 196 -11.73 -32.82 8.55
CA GLY A 196 -12.02 -32.34 9.90
C GLY A 196 -11.76 -33.47 10.89
N ALA A 197 -11.07 -33.18 11.99
CA ALA A 197 -10.84 -34.14 13.06
C ALA A 197 -12.20 -34.68 13.51
N SER A 198 -12.44 -35.97 13.23
CA SER A 198 -13.56 -36.72 13.79
C SER A 198 -13.48 -36.61 15.30
N GLY A 199 -14.43 -35.90 15.91
CA GLY A 199 -14.60 -35.88 17.36
C GLY A 199 -14.67 -37.31 17.87
N ALA A 200 -13.75 -37.65 18.77
CA ALA A 200 -13.83 -38.87 19.56
C ALA A 200 -14.95 -38.72 20.61
N PRO A 201 -15.63 -39.82 21.00
CA PRO A 201 -16.79 -39.81 21.89
C PRO A 201 -16.48 -39.37 23.32
#